data_AF-A0A965ISD6-F1
#
_entry.id   AF-A0A965ISD6-F1
#
_cell.length_a   1.000
_cell.length_b   1.000
_cell.length_c   1.000
_cell.angle_alpha   90.00
_cell.angle_beta   90.00
_cell.angle_gamma   90.00
#
_symmetry.space_group_name_H-M   'P 1'
#
loop_
_entity.id
_entity.type
_entity.pdbx_description
1 polymer ?
#
loop_
_entity_poly.entity_id
_entity_poly.type
_entity_poly.pdbx_seq_one_letter_code
_entity_poly.pdbx_strand_id
1 'polypeptide(L)'
;MIFKFIKKRSRFNYWSCSKFANWIRGIEKPFALGWDEWEVWRKESKSKHPFRYWVAEELLDFLQDVVNLPMDIYHTIEVYVRNRFIDKMHYLKTGLKPGEYYDLDYRILHGLFNELVIYVESELANLSKWKSDKKYKFIKGRCVEAGLDYLNWSSQLKMDKDYGISPNDKDYGKPTTQAISSQKVLELYNWWKNRDYRTDPYSMFSKDKYGKHYYKKINKVMDDYDKEDTKMLIELVKVRGSLWT
;
A
#
# COMPACT_ATOMS: atom_id res chain seq x y z
N MET A 1 13.48 11.63 -26.86
CA MET A 1 13.84 11.23 -25.48
C MET A 1 12.79 11.65 -24.43
N ILE A 2 12.08 12.78 -24.61
CA ILE A 2 11.01 13.27 -23.70
C ILE A 2 9.77 12.35 -23.65
N PHE A 3 9.39 11.73 -24.77
CA PHE A 3 8.23 10.84 -24.83
C PHE A 3 8.33 9.54 -24.00
N LYS A 4 9.53 9.15 -23.53
CA LYS A 4 9.70 7.95 -22.70
C LYS A 4 9.11 8.08 -21.30
N PHE A 5 8.87 9.31 -20.83
CA PHE A 5 8.35 9.58 -19.47
C PHE A 5 6.88 9.96 -19.44
N ILE A 6 6.21 10.05 -20.60
CA ILE A 6 4.80 10.42 -20.68
C ILE A 6 3.95 9.21 -20.30
N LYS A 7 3.18 9.33 -19.23
CA LYS A 7 2.26 8.28 -18.78
C LYS A 7 0.98 8.32 -19.61
N LYS A 8 0.93 7.53 -20.68
CA LYS A 8 -0.27 7.34 -21.53
C LYS A 8 -1.42 6.54 -20.86
N ARG A 9 -1.22 6.11 -19.61
CA ARG A 9 -2.06 5.10 -18.93
C ARG A 9 -3.45 5.62 -18.50
N SER A 10 -3.74 6.90 -18.66
CA SER A 10 -5.02 7.53 -18.33
C SER A 10 -6.10 7.34 -19.40
N ARG A 11 -5.77 6.77 -20.55
CA ARG A 11 -6.70 6.65 -21.68
C ARG A 11 -7.50 5.34 -21.60
N PHE A 12 -8.79 5.45 -21.31
CA PHE A 12 -9.71 4.30 -21.26
C PHE A 12 -10.32 3.93 -22.61
N ASN A 13 -10.54 4.92 -23.49
CA ASN A 13 -11.22 4.74 -24.77
C ASN A 13 -10.25 4.96 -25.92
N TYR A 14 -9.94 3.89 -26.66
CA TYR A 14 -9.11 3.96 -27.87
C TYR A 14 -9.96 4.24 -29.11
N TRP A 15 -9.49 5.13 -29.98
CA TRP A 15 -10.20 5.53 -31.19
C TRP A 15 -10.31 4.36 -32.18
N SER A 16 -9.30 3.48 -32.23
CA SER A 16 -9.33 2.22 -32.99
C SER A 16 -10.42 1.23 -32.52
N CYS A 17 -10.95 1.38 -31.31
CA CYS A 17 -12.04 0.57 -30.76
C CYS A 17 -13.42 1.24 -30.90
N SER A 18 -13.51 2.39 -31.58
CA SER A 18 -14.76 3.13 -31.75
C SER A 18 -15.65 2.55 -32.86
N LYS A 19 -16.96 2.88 -32.83
CA LYS A 19 -17.90 2.55 -33.92
C LYS A 19 -17.47 3.16 -35.26
N PHE A 20 -16.84 4.34 -35.23
CA PHE A 20 -16.28 4.99 -36.41
C PHE A 20 -15.10 4.21 -37.00
N ALA A 21 -14.19 3.70 -36.16
CA ALA A 21 -13.12 2.83 -36.61
C ALA A 21 -13.64 1.52 -37.21
N ASN A 22 -14.70 0.93 -36.63
CA ASN A 22 -15.36 -0.24 -37.20
C ASN A 22 -15.99 0.08 -38.58
N TRP A 23 -16.61 1.24 -38.73
CA TRP A 23 -17.13 1.69 -40.02
C TRP A 23 -16.03 1.86 -41.08
N ILE A 24 -14.90 2.49 -40.72
CA ILE A 24 -13.73 2.62 -41.61
C ILE A 24 -13.19 1.24 -41.99
N ARG A 25 -13.00 0.34 -41.03
CA ARG A 25 -12.44 -1.00 -41.24
C ARG A 25 -13.39 -1.89 -42.06
N GLY A 26 -14.69 -1.68 -41.94
CA GLY A 26 -15.74 -2.52 -42.53
C GLY A 26 -15.95 -3.85 -41.81
N ILE A 27 -15.28 -4.04 -40.67
CA ILE A 27 -15.34 -5.24 -39.83
C ILE A 27 -15.34 -4.77 -38.39
N GLU A 28 -16.25 -5.31 -37.57
CA GLU A 28 -16.31 -4.99 -36.15
C GLU A 28 -15.10 -5.56 -35.40
N LYS A 29 -14.51 -4.73 -34.51
CA LYS A 29 -13.47 -5.18 -33.59
C LYS A 29 -14.15 -5.95 -32.44
N PRO A 30 -13.78 -7.21 -32.19
CA PRO A 30 -14.36 -7.97 -31.09
C PRO A 30 -13.91 -7.40 -29.75
N PHE A 31 -14.78 -7.49 -28.74
CA PHE A 31 -14.50 -6.98 -27.40
C PHE A 31 -13.40 -7.81 -26.69
N ALA A 32 -13.45 -9.12 -26.84
CA ALA A 32 -12.45 -10.05 -26.32
C ALA A 32 -12.34 -11.26 -27.28
N LEU A 33 -11.12 -11.76 -27.45
CA LEU A 33 -10.79 -12.96 -28.20
C LEU A 33 -9.65 -13.70 -27.50
N GLY A 34 -9.53 -15.00 -27.77
CA GLY A 34 -8.34 -15.78 -27.45
C GLY A 34 -7.09 -15.22 -28.14
N TRP A 35 -5.91 -15.53 -27.62
CA TRP A 35 -4.65 -15.02 -28.17
C TRP A 35 -4.46 -15.37 -29.65
N ASP A 36 -4.76 -16.61 -30.04
CA ASP A 36 -4.62 -17.08 -31.43
C ASP A 36 -5.68 -16.46 -32.36
N GLU A 37 -6.91 -16.30 -31.87
CA GLU A 37 -8.02 -15.69 -32.61
C GLU A 37 -7.75 -14.22 -32.96
N TRP A 38 -7.04 -13.48 -32.10
CA TRP A 38 -6.59 -12.12 -32.40
C TRP A 38 -5.62 -12.07 -33.59
N GLU A 39 -4.75 -13.06 -33.74
CA GLU A 39 -3.85 -13.12 -34.90
C GLU A 39 -4.60 -13.39 -36.19
N VAL A 40 -5.56 -14.31 -36.15
CA VAL A 40 -6.42 -14.63 -37.30
C VAL A 40 -7.19 -13.39 -37.72
N TRP A 41 -7.86 -12.71 -36.78
CA TRP A 41 -8.60 -11.48 -37.06
C TRP A 41 -7.72 -10.38 -37.67
N ARG A 42 -6.50 -10.17 -37.16
CA ARG A 42 -5.56 -9.18 -37.71
C ARG A 42 -5.14 -9.53 -39.14
N LYS A 43 -4.81 -10.81 -39.40
CA LYS A 43 -4.41 -11.29 -40.74
C LYS A 43 -5.55 -11.13 -41.74
N GLU A 44 -6.76 -11.53 -41.37
CA GLU A 44 -7.95 -11.40 -42.22
C GLU A 44 -8.30 -9.94 -42.51
N SER A 45 -8.35 -9.10 -41.47
CA SER A 45 -8.70 -7.69 -41.62
C SER A 45 -7.69 -6.94 -42.48
N LYS A 46 -6.39 -7.23 -42.30
CA LYS A 46 -5.31 -6.64 -43.09
C LYS A 46 -5.31 -7.16 -44.53
N SER A 47 -5.64 -8.43 -44.76
CA SER A 47 -5.71 -9.01 -46.11
C SER A 47 -6.90 -8.50 -46.91
N LYS A 48 -8.07 -8.30 -46.28
CA LYS A 48 -9.30 -7.85 -46.96
C LYS A 48 -9.21 -6.38 -47.37
N HIS A 49 -8.79 -5.50 -46.44
CA HIS A 49 -8.70 -4.07 -46.71
C HIS A 49 -7.45 -3.44 -46.04
N PRO A 50 -6.25 -3.57 -46.65
CA PRO A 50 -4.99 -3.12 -46.06
C PRO A 50 -4.98 -1.63 -45.67
N PHE A 51 -5.47 -0.75 -46.57
CA PHE A 51 -5.49 0.69 -46.34
C PHE A 51 -6.49 1.10 -45.27
N ARG A 52 -7.71 0.55 -45.31
CA ARG A 52 -8.75 0.83 -44.30
C ARG A 52 -8.35 0.34 -42.91
N TYR A 53 -7.72 -0.84 -42.84
CA TYR A 53 -7.13 -1.36 -41.62
C TYR A 53 -6.06 -0.42 -41.07
N TRP A 54 -5.14 0.05 -41.91
CA TRP A 54 -4.10 1.01 -41.51
C TRP A 54 -4.70 2.32 -41.00
N VAL A 55 -5.72 2.87 -41.67
CA VAL A 55 -6.40 4.08 -41.19
C VAL A 55 -7.05 3.85 -39.82
N ALA A 56 -7.78 2.75 -39.65
CA ALA A 56 -8.54 2.48 -38.43
C ALA A 56 -7.68 2.08 -37.22
N GLU A 57 -6.57 1.35 -37.43
CA GLU A 57 -5.71 0.86 -36.34
C GLU A 57 -4.46 1.72 -36.12
N GLU A 58 -3.84 2.27 -37.17
CA GLU A 58 -2.56 2.99 -37.03
C GLU A 58 -2.77 4.51 -37.04
N LEU A 59 -3.50 5.04 -38.03
CA LEU A 59 -3.68 6.50 -38.16
C LEU A 59 -4.55 7.07 -37.05
N LEU A 60 -5.67 6.41 -36.71
CA LEU A 60 -6.53 6.88 -35.62
C LEU A 60 -5.82 6.86 -34.27
N ASP A 61 -5.02 5.83 -34.00
CA ASP A 61 -4.24 5.74 -32.75
C ASP A 61 -3.12 6.81 -32.72
N PHE A 62 -2.47 7.08 -33.85
CA PHE A 62 -1.52 8.19 -33.97
C PHE A 62 -2.17 9.56 -33.74
N LEU A 63 -3.33 9.81 -34.36
CA LEU A 63 -4.06 11.07 -34.16
C LEU A 63 -4.55 11.22 -32.72
N GLN A 64 -5.03 10.13 -32.12
CA GLN A 64 -5.38 10.10 -30.71
C GLN A 64 -4.17 10.43 -29.82
N ASP A 65 -2.99 9.91 -30.17
CA ASP A 65 -1.74 10.21 -29.47
C ASP A 65 -1.39 11.69 -29.52
N VAL A 66 -1.52 12.33 -30.68
CA VAL A 66 -1.22 13.75 -30.87
C VAL A 66 -2.24 14.63 -30.13
N VAL A 67 -3.53 14.33 -30.26
CA VAL A 67 -4.61 15.12 -29.65
C VAL A 67 -4.57 15.04 -28.12
N ASN A 68 -4.28 13.86 -27.56
CA ASN A 68 -4.21 13.69 -26.11
C ASN A 68 -2.84 14.03 -25.51
N LEU A 69 -1.83 14.36 -26.32
CA LEU A 69 -0.50 14.68 -25.83
C LEU A 69 -0.50 15.81 -24.77
N PRO A 70 -1.23 16.94 -24.93
CA PRO A 70 -1.28 17.97 -23.91
C PRO A 70 -1.87 17.47 -22.59
N MET A 71 -2.92 16.65 -22.66
CA MET A 71 -3.59 16.07 -21.48
C MET A 71 -2.68 15.06 -20.77
N ASP A 72 -1.97 14.21 -21.53
CA ASP A 72 -1.03 13.25 -20.97
C ASP A 72 0.16 13.94 -20.29
N ILE A 73 0.66 15.04 -20.86
CA ILE A 73 1.71 15.86 -20.24
C ILE A 73 1.19 16.47 -18.95
N TYR A 74 0.01 17.10 -18.97
CA TYR A 74 -0.62 17.66 -17.78
C TYR A 74 -0.77 16.60 -16.68
N HIS A 75 -1.31 15.43 -17.02
CA HIS A 75 -1.49 14.35 -16.06
C HIS A 75 -0.17 13.80 -15.52
N THR A 76 0.86 13.70 -16.36
CA THR A 76 2.20 13.28 -15.93
C THR A 76 2.77 14.26 -14.90
N ILE A 77 2.61 15.57 -15.14
CA ILE A 77 3.02 16.63 -14.21
C ILE A 77 2.20 16.56 -12.93
N GLU A 78 0.87 16.45 -13.03
CA GLU A 78 -0.03 16.34 -11.88
C GLU A 78 0.35 15.17 -10.97
N VAL A 79 0.54 13.98 -11.54
CA VAL A 79 0.96 12.78 -10.81
C VAL A 79 2.32 12.98 -10.15
N TYR A 80 3.27 13.59 -10.86
CA TYR A 80 4.57 13.89 -10.29
C TYR A 80 4.48 14.86 -9.12
N VAL A 81 3.73 15.96 -9.26
CA VAL A 81 3.54 16.95 -8.19
C VAL A 81 2.83 16.32 -6.99
N ARG A 82 1.76 15.56 -7.23
CA ARG A 82 1.00 14.90 -6.17
C ARG A 82 1.85 13.89 -5.42
N ASN A 83 2.50 12.96 -6.11
CA ASN A 83 3.34 11.95 -5.47
C ASN A 83 4.55 12.56 -4.77
N ARG A 84 5.16 13.62 -5.35
CA ARG A 84 6.37 14.24 -4.79
C ARG A 84 6.08 15.13 -3.59
N PHE A 85 5.04 15.96 -3.65
CA PHE A 85 4.83 17.05 -2.69
C PHE A 85 3.59 16.89 -1.80
N ILE A 86 2.55 16.19 -2.26
CA ILE A 86 1.28 16.06 -1.54
C ILE A 86 1.26 14.73 -0.79
N ASP A 87 1.17 13.62 -1.53
CA ASP A 87 0.98 12.29 -0.96
C ASP A 87 2.28 11.76 -0.35
N LYS A 88 3.41 12.14 -0.97
CA LYS A 88 4.76 11.82 -0.49
C LYS A 88 5.01 10.31 -0.36
N MET A 89 4.46 9.53 -1.29
CA MET A 89 4.44 8.06 -1.24
C MET A 89 5.82 7.39 -1.21
N HIS A 90 6.88 8.11 -1.62
CA HIS A 90 8.26 7.62 -1.61
C HIS A 90 9.04 8.00 -0.35
N TYR A 91 8.43 8.73 0.59
CA TYR A 91 9.03 9.12 1.85
C TYR A 91 8.43 8.35 3.02
N LEU A 92 9.25 8.03 4.02
CA LEU A 92 8.78 7.58 5.33
C LEU A 92 8.53 8.80 6.22
N LYS A 93 7.31 8.93 6.76
CA LYS A 93 6.94 10.00 7.69
C LYS A 93 7.36 9.57 9.10
N THR A 94 8.31 10.27 9.70
CA THR A 94 8.79 9.95 11.06
C THR A 94 7.86 10.45 12.18
N GLY A 95 7.03 11.45 11.91
CA GLY A 95 6.17 12.09 12.94
C GLY A 95 6.93 12.94 13.97
N LEU A 96 8.25 13.10 13.80
CA LEU A 96 9.11 13.88 14.68
C LEU A 96 8.94 15.39 14.43
N LYS A 97 9.23 16.22 15.45
CA LYS A 97 9.09 17.68 15.35
C LYS A 97 10.19 18.24 14.43
N PRO A 98 9.84 19.01 13.39
CA PRO A 98 10.84 19.67 12.55
C PRO A 98 11.69 20.65 13.37
N GLY A 99 13.00 20.68 13.11
CA GLY A 99 13.94 21.64 13.73
C GLY A 99 14.71 21.09 14.94
N GLU A 100 14.36 19.91 15.44
CA GLU A 100 15.10 19.22 16.50
C GLU A 100 16.11 18.22 15.93
N TYR A 101 17.21 17.99 16.66
CA TYR A 101 18.16 16.94 16.33
C TYR A 101 17.64 15.59 16.81
N TYR A 102 17.72 14.59 15.93
CA TYR A 102 17.40 13.20 16.25
C TYR A 102 18.45 12.28 15.61
N ASP A 103 18.93 11.32 16.38
CA ASP A 103 19.85 10.31 15.88
C ASP A 103 19.20 9.42 14.81
N LEU A 104 20.04 8.77 14.00
CA LEU A 104 19.57 7.99 12.85
C LEU A 104 18.77 6.75 13.27
N ASP A 105 19.21 6.05 14.31
CA ASP A 105 18.52 4.90 14.91
C ASP A 105 17.10 5.26 15.36
N TYR A 106 16.96 6.39 16.06
CA TYR A 106 15.67 6.91 16.50
C TYR A 106 14.78 7.26 15.30
N ARG A 107 15.34 7.90 14.26
CA ARG A 107 14.62 8.21 13.02
C ARG A 107 14.18 6.96 12.25
N ILE A 108 14.98 5.91 12.23
CA ILE A 108 14.63 4.63 11.60
C ILE A 108 13.42 4.03 12.30
N LEU A 109 13.46 3.95 13.64
CA LEU A 109 12.37 3.39 14.43
C LEU A 109 11.08 4.19 14.24
N HIS A 110 11.16 5.52 14.40
CA HIS A 110 10.02 6.41 14.19
C HIS A 110 9.49 6.39 12.77
N GLY A 111 10.35 6.35 11.75
CA GLY A 111 9.94 6.27 10.35
C GLY A 111 9.12 5.01 10.07
N LEU A 112 9.62 3.85 10.47
CA LEU A 112 8.98 2.57 10.16
C LEU A 112 7.70 2.33 10.97
N PHE A 113 7.73 2.60 12.27
CA PHE A 113 6.55 2.39 13.11
C PHE A 113 5.49 3.46 12.94
N ASN A 114 5.85 4.71 12.61
CA ASN A 114 4.83 5.70 12.28
C ASN A 114 4.12 5.37 10.96
N GLU A 115 4.82 4.80 9.97
CA GLU A 115 4.15 4.26 8.78
C GLU A 115 3.25 3.06 9.11
N LEU A 116 3.64 2.17 10.04
CA LEU A 116 2.76 1.11 10.55
C LEU A 116 1.47 1.71 11.16
N VAL A 117 1.58 2.78 11.95
CA VAL A 117 0.42 3.47 12.51
C VAL A 117 -0.46 4.07 11.41
N ILE A 118 0.15 4.69 10.38
CA ILE A 118 -0.60 5.25 9.23
C ILE A 118 -1.33 4.12 8.49
N TYR A 119 -0.67 3.00 8.24
CA TYR A 119 -1.27 1.81 7.62
C TYR A 119 -2.52 1.35 8.38
N VAL A 120 -2.42 1.18 9.70
CA VAL A 120 -3.56 0.75 10.54
C VAL A 120 -4.67 1.81 10.58
N GLU A 121 -4.33 3.05 10.87
CA GLU A 121 -5.32 4.10 11.13
C GLU A 121 -5.89 4.74 9.87
N SER A 122 -5.28 4.54 8.70
CA SER A 122 -5.74 5.11 7.42
C SER A 122 -6.15 4.04 6.43
N GLU A 123 -5.25 3.10 6.08
CA GLU A 123 -5.51 2.14 5.01
C GLU A 123 -6.49 1.05 5.48
N LEU A 124 -6.16 0.35 6.58
CA LEU A 124 -7.05 -0.66 7.17
C LEU A 124 -8.37 -0.04 7.66
N ALA A 125 -8.30 1.18 8.18
CA ALA A 125 -9.49 1.93 8.56
C ALA A 125 -10.44 2.17 7.38
N ASN A 126 -9.91 2.45 6.17
CA ASN A 126 -10.76 2.60 4.99
C ASN A 126 -11.38 1.27 4.56
N LEU A 127 -10.67 0.14 4.73
CA LEU A 127 -11.23 -1.18 4.47
C LEU A 127 -12.41 -1.50 5.41
N SER A 128 -12.34 -1.11 6.68
CA SER A 128 -13.41 -1.41 7.67
C SER A 128 -14.79 -0.79 7.36
N LYS A 129 -14.87 0.11 6.37
CA LYS A 129 -16.12 0.71 5.87
C LYS A 129 -17.12 -0.30 5.31
N TRP A 130 -16.70 -1.54 5.04
CA TRP A 130 -17.62 -2.62 4.65
C TRP A 130 -18.66 -2.93 5.75
N LYS A 131 -18.35 -2.63 7.02
CA LYS A 131 -19.26 -2.86 8.14
C LYS A 131 -20.28 -1.73 8.23
N SER A 132 -21.49 -1.98 7.76
CA SER A 132 -22.61 -1.01 7.72
C SER A 132 -23.06 -0.51 9.09
N ASP A 133 -22.79 -1.27 10.14
CA ASP A 133 -23.43 -1.10 11.44
C ASP A 133 -22.80 0.02 12.28
N LYS A 134 -21.55 0.38 11.97
CA LYS A 134 -20.79 1.42 12.68
C LYS A 134 -20.48 2.60 11.77
N LYS A 135 -20.76 3.81 12.24
CA LYS A 135 -20.37 5.05 11.57
C LYS A 135 -19.05 5.56 12.13
N TYR A 136 -17.96 5.26 11.45
CA TYR A 136 -16.63 5.75 11.83
C TYR A 136 -16.43 7.21 11.47
N LYS A 137 -15.81 7.98 12.37
CA LYS A 137 -15.43 9.38 12.13
C LYS A 137 -13.97 9.47 11.71
N PHE A 138 -13.74 9.85 10.45
CA PHE A 138 -12.39 10.06 9.92
C PHE A 138 -11.94 11.51 10.15
N ILE A 139 -10.78 11.68 10.75
CA ILE A 139 -10.13 12.98 10.95
C ILE A 139 -8.85 12.99 10.11
N LYS A 140 -8.78 13.88 9.11
CA LYS A 140 -7.66 13.94 8.17
C LYS A 140 -7.34 12.59 7.51
N GLY A 141 -8.37 11.82 7.18
CA GLY A 141 -8.24 10.50 6.56
C GLY A 141 -7.93 9.36 7.53
N ARG A 142 -7.82 9.61 8.85
CA ARG A 142 -7.50 8.59 9.86
C ARG A 142 -8.67 8.30 10.79
N CYS A 143 -8.82 7.04 11.19
CA CYS A 143 -9.74 6.59 12.23
C CYS A 143 -9.16 5.37 12.96
N VAL A 144 -8.86 5.54 14.26
CA VAL A 144 -8.27 4.48 15.10
C VAL A 144 -9.24 3.31 15.29
N GLU A 145 -10.49 3.63 15.64
CA GLU A 145 -11.52 2.61 15.90
C GLU A 145 -11.73 1.71 14.68
N ALA A 146 -11.84 2.32 13.50
CA ALA A 146 -11.99 1.61 12.24
C ALA A 146 -10.83 0.65 11.94
N GLY A 147 -9.59 1.10 12.13
CA GLY A 147 -8.39 0.29 11.91
C GLY A 147 -8.29 -0.89 12.88
N LEU A 148 -8.58 -0.64 14.16
CA LEU A 148 -8.58 -1.70 15.18
C LEU A 148 -9.72 -2.70 14.97
N ASP A 149 -10.92 -2.26 14.59
CA ASP A 149 -12.04 -3.15 14.29
C ASP A 149 -11.70 -4.09 13.12
N TYR A 150 -11.04 -3.56 12.07
CA TYR A 150 -10.56 -4.39 10.97
C TYR A 150 -9.52 -5.40 11.43
N LEU A 151 -8.50 -4.97 12.18
CA LEU A 151 -7.47 -5.88 12.70
C LEU A 151 -8.04 -6.95 13.62
N ASN A 152 -9.01 -6.60 14.47
CA ASN A 152 -9.65 -7.54 15.37
C ASN A 152 -10.44 -8.60 14.60
N TRP A 153 -11.17 -8.19 13.56
CA TRP A 153 -11.85 -9.12 12.65
C TRP A 153 -10.84 -10.01 11.91
N SER A 154 -9.82 -9.43 11.27
CA SER A 154 -8.87 -10.19 10.46
C SER A 154 -8.04 -11.15 11.31
N SER A 155 -7.75 -10.80 12.56
CA SER A 155 -7.05 -11.65 13.54
C SER A 155 -7.84 -12.88 13.97
N GLN A 156 -9.16 -12.89 13.77
CA GLN A 156 -10.06 -13.99 14.14
C GLN A 156 -10.34 -14.96 12.99
N LEU A 157 -9.84 -14.69 11.78
CA LEU A 157 -10.05 -15.54 10.61
C LEU A 157 -9.42 -16.93 10.83
N LYS A 158 -10.21 -17.97 10.58
CA LYS A 158 -9.79 -19.36 10.66
C LYS A 158 -9.96 -20.04 9.32
N MET A 159 -9.10 -21.02 9.08
CA MET A 159 -9.17 -21.93 7.96
C MET A 159 -10.40 -22.84 8.13
N ASP A 160 -11.50 -22.50 7.48
CA ASP A 160 -12.76 -23.24 7.53
C ASP A 160 -13.21 -23.68 6.13
N LYS A 161 -14.48 -24.06 6.00
CA LYS A 161 -15.07 -24.48 4.73
C LYS A 161 -15.07 -23.35 3.69
N ASP A 162 -15.13 -22.08 4.11
CA ASP A 162 -15.15 -20.94 3.21
C ASP A 162 -13.78 -20.76 2.53
N TYR A 163 -12.72 -21.24 3.17
CA TYR A 163 -11.37 -21.35 2.59
C TYR A 163 -11.16 -22.63 1.76
N GLY A 164 -12.22 -23.40 1.49
CA GLY A 164 -12.15 -24.64 0.69
C GLY A 164 -11.51 -25.82 1.44
N ILE A 165 -11.35 -25.72 2.77
CA ILE A 165 -10.72 -26.76 3.59
C ILE A 165 -11.79 -27.68 4.15
N SER A 166 -11.57 -28.99 3.96
CA SER A 166 -12.48 -30.00 4.47
C SER A 166 -12.34 -30.15 5.99
N PRO A 167 -13.42 -30.46 6.74
CA PRO A 167 -13.37 -30.66 8.20
C PRO A 167 -12.38 -31.74 8.67
N ASN A 168 -12.03 -32.69 7.80
CA ASN A 168 -11.08 -33.76 8.10
C ASN A 168 -9.62 -33.36 7.83
N ASP A 169 -9.35 -32.17 7.32
CA ASP A 169 -8.00 -31.71 7.04
C ASP A 169 -7.30 -31.24 8.33
N LYS A 170 -5.98 -31.43 8.39
CA LYS A 170 -5.15 -31.10 9.56
C LYS A 170 -5.14 -29.59 9.85
N ASP A 171 -5.42 -28.78 8.84
CA ASP A 171 -5.38 -27.32 8.93
C ASP A 171 -6.74 -26.68 9.25
N TYR A 172 -7.81 -27.49 9.33
CA TYR A 172 -9.13 -27.00 9.70
C TYR A 172 -9.13 -26.39 11.11
N GLY A 173 -9.66 -25.17 11.22
CA GLY A 173 -9.74 -24.41 12.47
C GLY A 173 -8.45 -23.66 12.87
N LYS A 174 -7.34 -23.83 12.14
CA LYS A 174 -6.12 -23.04 12.38
C LYS A 174 -6.30 -21.59 11.93
N PRO A 175 -5.59 -20.63 12.54
CA PRO A 175 -5.61 -19.25 12.07
C PRO A 175 -5.08 -19.17 10.64
N THR A 176 -5.70 -18.34 9.82
CA THR A 176 -5.21 -18.07 8.47
C THR A 176 -3.86 -17.35 8.53
N THR A 177 -3.08 -17.39 7.45
CA THR A 177 -1.85 -16.58 7.36
C THR A 177 -2.14 -15.09 7.58
N GLN A 178 -3.28 -14.61 7.05
CA GLN A 178 -3.76 -13.25 7.27
C GLN A 178 -4.04 -12.96 8.75
N ALA A 179 -4.65 -13.92 9.47
CA ALA A 179 -4.91 -13.78 10.90
C ALA A 179 -3.61 -13.71 11.72
N ILE A 180 -2.65 -14.58 11.42
CA ILE A 180 -1.34 -14.58 12.08
C ILE A 180 -0.63 -13.24 11.87
N SER A 181 -0.60 -12.73 10.63
CA SER A 181 -0.05 -11.42 10.33
C SER A 181 -0.79 -10.30 11.06
N SER A 182 -2.12 -10.34 11.09
CA SER A 182 -2.95 -9.32 11.74
C SER A 182 -2.71 -9.27 13.26
N GLN A 183 -2.57 -10.44 13.90
CA GLN A 183 -2.22 -10.53 15.32
C GLN A 183 -0.87 -9.87 15.61
N LYS A 184 0.12 -10.09 14.74
CA LYS A 184 1.45 -9.45 14.87
C LYS A 184 1.42 -7.95 14.59
N VAL A 185 0.66 -7.49 13.59
CA VAL A 185 0.45 -6.06 13.37
C VAL A 185 -0.18 -5.40 14.60
N LEU A 186 -1.18 -6.04 15.21
CA LEU A 186 -1.84 -5.54 16.41
C LEU A 186 -0.88 -5.47 17.61
N GLU A 187 -0.04 -6.50 17.81
CA GLU A 187 1.02 -6.51 18.83
C GLU A 187 1.98 -5.32 18.65
N LEU A 188 2.51 -5.15 17.43
CA LEU A 188 3.44 -4.07 17.08
C LEU A 188 2.82 -2.68 17.21
N TYR A 189 1.56 -2.52 16.78
CA TYR A 189 0.81 -1.27 16.91
C TYR A 189 0.63 -0.89 18.38
N ASN A 190 0.14 -1.82 19.21
CA ASN A 190 -0.08 -1.58 20.63
C ASN A 190 1.22 -1.29 21.36
N TRP A 191 2.29 -2.00 21.02
CA TRP A 191 3.62 -1.72 21.55
C TRP A 191 4.07 -0.29 21.25
N TRP A 192 4.00 0.12 19.97
CA TRP A 192 4.42 1.45 19.56
C TRP A 192 3.60 2.56 20.22
N LYS A 193 2.29 2.37 20.34
CA LYS A 193 1.40 3.32 21.03
C LYS A 193 1.71 3.48 22.52
N ASN A 194 2.30 2.46 23.15
CA ASN A 194 2.62 2.47 24.58
C ASN A 194 4.10 2.73 24.89
N ARG A 195 4.98 2.72 23.87
CA ARG A 195 6.44 2.87 24.01
C ARG A 195 6.85 4.14 24.74
N ASP A 196 6.22 5.27 24.43
CA ASP A 196 6.62 6.56 25.01
C ASP A 196 6.19 6.73 26.48
N TYR A 197 5.34 5.83 27.01
CA TYR A 197 4.97 5.80 28.43
C TYR A 197 5.96 5.03 29.31
N ARG A 198 7.07 4.55 28.73
CA ARG A 198 8.16 3.94 29.50
C ARG A 198 8.74 4.95 30.49
N THR A 199 9.14 4.45 31.66
CA THR A 199 9.81 5.30 32.65
C THR A 199 11.23 5.61 32.20
N ASP A 200 11.60 6.90 32.24
CA ASP A 200 12.95 7.36 31.95
C ASP A 200 13.94 6.78 32.98
N PRO A 201 14.96 6.00 32.57
CA PRO A 201 15.93 5.41 33.48
C PRO A 201 16.63 6.44 34.38
N TYR A 202 16.86 7.67 33.90
CA TYR A 202 17.48 8.73 34.69
C TYR A 202 16.57 9.26 35.80
N SER A 203 15.25 9.18 35.60
CA SER A 203 14.26 9.53 36.63
C SER A 203 14.11 8.44 37.70
N MET A 204 14.37 7.18 37.35
CA MET A 204 14.19 6.03 38.26
C MET A 204 15.33 5.89 39.28
N PHE A 205 16.57 6.16 38.84
CA PHE A 205 17.77 5.89 39.62
C PHE A 205 18.54 7.17 39.92
N SER A 206 18.61 7.53 41.20
CA SER A 206 19.48 8.61 41.69
C SER A 206 20.69 8.09 42.46
N LYS A 207 21.75 8.91 42.50
CA LYS A 207 22.96 8.63 43.28
C LYS A 207 22.65 8.45 44.77
N ASP A 208 21.76 9.28 45.32
CA ASP A 208 21.43 9.29 46.74
C ASP A 208 20.71 8.00 47.18
N LYS A 209 19.85 7.45 46.31
CA LYS A 209 19.04 6.27 46.63
C LYS A 209 19.75 4.94 46.32
N TYR A 210 20.64 4.91 45.33
CA TYR A 210 21.23 3.66 44.81
C TYR A 210 22.76 3.59 44.91
N GLY A 211 23.40 4.61 45.49
CA GLY A 211 24.82 4.62 45.80
C GLY A 211 25.74 4.76 44.59
N LYS A 212 27.03 4.43 44.78
CA LYS A 212 28.13 4.73 43.82
C LYS A 212 27.96 4.10 42.43
N HIS A 213 27.22 3.00 42.30
CA HIS A 213 27.07 2.26 41.03
C HIS A 213 25.66 2.34 40.41
N TYR A 214 24.88 3.38 40.74
CA TYR A 214 23.53 3.56 40.18
C TYR A 214 23.50 3.62 38.65
N TYR A 215 24.54 4.20 38.01
CA TYR A 215 24.68 4.27 36.56
C TYR A 215 24.68 2.90 35.87
N LYS A 216 25.14 1.83 36.55
CA LYS A 216 25.06 0.46 36.00
C LYS A 216 23.61 -0.02 35.86
N LYS A 217 22.73 0.43 36.76
CA LYS A 217 21.29 0.11 36.71
C LYS A 217 20.61 0.88 35.58
N ILE A 218 20.97 2.16 35.42
CA ILE A 218 20.52 3.00 34.29
C ILE A 218 20.90 2.31 32.97
N ASN A 219 22.19 2.01 32.79
CA ASN A 219 22.68 1.35 31.57
C ASN A 219 21.97 0.02 31.31
N LYS A 220 21.73 -0.79 32.36
CA LYS A 220 21.01 -2.05 32.20
C LYS A 220 19.59 -1.86 31.65
N VAL A 221 18.85 -0.88 32.18
CA VAL A 221 17.48 -0.61 31.69
C VAL A 221 17.50 -0.04 30.28
N MET A 222 18.45 0.83 29.96
CA MET A 222 18.64 1.33 28.59
C MET A 222 18.94 0.18 27.60
N ASP A 223 19.89 -0.70 27.94
CA ASP A 223 20.21 -1.88 27.12
C ASP A 223 18.98 -2.80 26.92
N ASP A 224 18.14 -2.94 27.95
CA ASP A 224 16.93 -3.77 27.86
C ASP A 224 15.88 -3.13 26.94
N TYR A 225 15.73 -1.79 26.98
CA TYR A 225 14.88 -1.06 26.02
C TYR A 225 15.40 -1.16 24.59
N ASP A 226 16.71 -1.06 24.37
CA ASP A 226 17.30 -1.16 23.03
C ASP A 226 17.12 -2.57 22.43
N LYS A 227 17.24 -3.61 23.25
CA LYS A 227 16.95 -5.00 22.84
C LYS A 227 15.48 -5.20 22.48
N GLU A 228 14.59 -4.61 23.26
CA GLU A 228 13.15 -4.63 23.00
C GLU A 228 12.82 -3.95 21.67
N ASP A 229 13.34 -2.74 21.45
CA ASP A 229 13.15 -1.98 20.21
C ASP A 229 13.72 -2.75 19.00
N THR A 230 14.90 -3.34 19.14
CA THR A 230 15.52 -4.19 18.10
C THR A 230 14.64 -5.39 17.77
N LYS A 231 14.11 -6.08 18.80
CA LYS A 231 13.21 -7.21 18.61
C LYS A 231 11.95 -6.80 17.84
N MET A 232 11.33 -5.70 18.23
CA MET A 232 10.09 -5.23 17.58
C MET A 232 10.35 -4.79 16.14
N LEU A 233 11.50 -4.16 15.87
CA LEU A 233 11.91 -3.82 14.50
C LEU A 233 12.10 -5.07 13.63
N ILE A 234 12.71 -6.14 14.17
CA ILE A 234 12.84 -7.43 13.47
C ILE A 234 11.47 -8.02 13.15
N GLU A 235 10.54 -8.01 14.10
CA GLU A 235 9.18 -8.52 13.88
C GLU A 235 8.42 -7.72 12.83
N LEU A 236 8.55 -6.39 12.81
CA LEU A 236 7.99 -5.54 11.76
C LEU A 236 8.55 -5.92 10.37
N VAL A 237 9.86 -6.12 10.27
CA VAL A 237 10.50 -6.54 9.01
C VAL A 237 9.99 -7.90 8.54
N LYS A 238 9.73 -8.85 9.45
CA LYS A 238 9.17 -10.17 9.11
C LYS A 238 7.74 -10.07 8.56
N VAL A 239 6.93 -9.18 9.12
CA VAL A 239 5.51 -9.02 8.76
C VAL A 239 5.32 -8.13 7.52
N ARG A 240 6.35 -7.39 7.08
CA ARG A 240 6.28 -6.42 5.97
C ARG A 240 5.62 -6.96 4.70
N GLY A 241 5.82 -8.23 4.36
CA GLY A 241 5.25 -8.84 3.15
C GLY A 241 3.73 -8.98 3.16
N SER A 242 3.12 -8.90 4.34
CA SER A 242 1.67 -8.91 4.54
C SER A 242 1.03 -7.53 4.71
N LEU A 243 1.82 -6.45 4.68
CA LEU A 243 1.33 -5.08 4.80
C LEU A 243 0.88 -4.55 3.42
N TRP A 244 -0.28 -5.00 2.97
CA TRP A 244 -0.92 -4.51 1.74
C TRP A 244 -2.41 -4.29 2.00
N THR A 245 -3.04 -3.49 1.14
CA THR A 245 -4.49 -3.22 1.12
C THR A 245 -5.01 -3.26 -0.31
#